data_AF-A0A3B0ZJD6-F1
#
_entry.id   AF-A0A3B0ZJD6-F1
#
_cell.length_a   1.000
_cell.length_b   1.000
_cell.length_c   1.000
_cell.angle_alpha   90.00
_cell.angle_beta   90.00
_cell.angle_gamma   90.00
#
_symmetry.space_group_name_H-M   'P 1'
#
loop_
_entity.id
_entity.type
_entity.pdbx_description
1 polymer ?
#
loop_
_entity_poly.entity_id
_entity_poly.type
_entity_poly.pdbx_seq_one_letter_code
_entity_poly.pdbx_strand_id
1 'polypeptide(L)'
;MQDINKPINTKVDPYKVNEVKENSFIFEISNALPPEICEEMVNRFEHFKDDQYQGRVGQLATEDNSIKRSTDLVVSGKEHWKEIDSFLFRSLALAMREVAKTFPYFKGGFKDMGYAIQRTEVGEYYHWHIDGGSHDFSQRQLVAIWYLNDVKGPGGETEFSFQNVKIKPEQGKLLLFPPFWTHEHRGVELQQGLKYIATTWVVFA
;
A
#
# COMPACT_ATOMS: atom_id res chain seq x y z
N MET A 1 -4.35 5.78 30.05
CA MET A 1 -3.46 6.57 29.17
C MET A 1 -2.36 5.64 28.71
N GLN A 2 -2.33 5.25 27.44
CA GLN A 2 -1.20 4.52 26.88
C GLN A 2 0.00 5.47 26.80
N ASP A 3 1.17 4.97 27.18
CA ASP A 3 2.42 5.71 27.20
C ASP A 3 2.85 5.99 25.75
N ILE A 4 2.75 7.26 25.35
CA ILE A 4 2.99 7.78 23.99
C ILE A 4 4.44 7.54 23.52
N ASN A 5 5.34 7.15 24.44
CA ASN A 5 6.75 6.87 24.17
C ASN A 5 7.07 5.39 23.99
N LYS A 6 6.11 4.47 24.19
CA LYS A 6 6.37 3.05 23.95
C LYS A 6 6.25 2.79 22.44
N PRO A 7 7.28 2.26 21.77
CA PRO A 7 7.16 1.93 20.35
C PRO A 7 6.00 0.95 20.17
N ILE A 8 4.95 1.37 19.46
CA ILE A 8 3.84 0.49 19.12
C ILE A 8 4.43 -0.65 18.30
N ASN A 9 4.26 -1.86 18.80
CA ASN A 9 4.63 -3.07 18.09
C ASN A 9 3.61 -3.27 16.97
N THR A 10 4.04 -3.04 15.72
CA THR A 10 3.19 -3.25 14.54
C THR A 10 3.01 -4.72 14.20
N LYS A 11 3.76 -5.62 14.83
CA LYS A 11 3.58 -7.07 14.65
C LYS A 11 2.35 -7.54 15.41
N VAL A 12 1.31 -7.94 14.67
CA VAL A 12 0.11 -8.57 15.21
C VAL A 12 0.14 -10.06 14.87
N ASP A 13 0.11 -10.91 15.90
CA ASP A 13 0.04 -12.36 15.71
C ASP A 13 -1.41 -12.80 15.41
N PRO A 14 -1.63 -13.81 14.54
CA PRO A 14 -0.62 -14.60 13.83
C PRO A 14 -0.03 -13.85 12.62
N TYR A 15 1.29 -13.60 12.62
CA TYR A 15 1.95 -12.90 11.52
C TYR A 15 2.52 -13.89 10.51
N LYS A 16 1.86 -14.04 9.37
CA LYS A 16 2.24 -15.02 8.33
C LYS A 16 2.16 -14.40 6.94
N VAL A 17 3.22 -14.59 6.16
CA VAL A 17 3.22 -14.30 4.71
C VAL A 17 2.60 -15.48 3.99
N ASN A 18 1.55 -15.22 3.20
CA ASN A 18 0.91 -16.23 2.36
C ASN A 18 0.96 -15.77 0.90
N GLU A 19 1.32 -16.66 0.00
CA GLU A 19 1.11 -16.42 -1.43
C GLU A 19 -0.38 -16.62 -1.74
N VAL A 20 -1.00 -15.65 -2.41
CA VAL A 20 -2.45 -15.64 -2.66
C VAL A 20 -2.86 -16.79 -3.58
N LYS A 21 -1.99 -17.14 -4.52
CA LYS A 21 -2.14 -18.24 -5.46
C LYS A 21 -0.77 -18.78 -5.81
N GLU A 22 -0.63 -20.09 -5.93
CA GLU A 22 0.63 -20.74 -6.29
C GLU A 22 1.24 -20.10 -7.55
N ASN A 23 2.52 -19.73 -7.47
CA ASN A 23 3.29 -19.09 -8.56
C ASN A 23 2.74 -17.73 -9.03
N SER A 24 1.95 -17.04 -8.21
CA SER A 24 1.49 -15.68 -8.50
C SER A 24 2.54 -14.63 -8.17
N PHE A 25 3.42 -14.92 -7.20
CA PHE A 25 4.30 -13.95 -6.55
C PHE A 25 3.56 -12.75 -5.95
N ILE A 26 2.28 -12.93 -5.62
CA ILE A 26 1.44 -11.96 -4.92
C ILE A 26 1.28 -12.49 -3.50
N PHE A 27 1.78 -11.74 -2.52
CA PHE A 27 1.80 -12.13 -1.13
C PHE A 27 0.92 -11.23 -0.29
N GLU A 28 0.25 -11.81 0.70
CA GLU A 28 -0.51 -11.07 1.69
C GLU A 28 -0.13 -11.44 3.12
N ILE A 29 -0.31 -10.46 4.01
CA ILE A 29 -0.21 -10.60 5.46
C ILE A 29 -1.45 -9.93 6.04
N SER A 30 -2.42 -10.71 6.52
CA SER A 30 -3.76 -10.22 6.88
C SER A 30 -3.78 -9.19 8.02
N ASN A 31 -2.79 -9.23 8.91
CA ASN A 31 -2.73 -8.41 10.12
C ASN A 31 -1.34 -7.79 10.26
N ALA A 32 -0.91 -7.10 9.19
CA ALA A 32 0.36 -6.40 9.12
C ALA A 32 0.35 -5.05 9.87
N LEU A 33 -0.83 -4.51 10.13
CA LEU A 33 -1.05 -3.34 10.98
C LEU A 33 -2.18 -3.61 11.97
N PRO A 34 -2.07 -3.13 13.22
CA PRO A 34 -3.20 -3.09 14.15
C PRO A 34 -4.34 -2.19 13.63
N PRO A 35 -5.61 -2.55 13.87
CA PRO A 35 -6.77 -1.75 13.46
C PRO A 35 -6.71 -0.30 13.92
N GLU A 36 -6.23 -0.04 15.14
CA GLU A 36 -6.18 1.29 15.74
C GLU A 36 -5.21 2.22 14.98
N ILE A 37 -4.13 1.66 14.43
CA ILE A 37 -3.20 2.42 13.59
C ILE A 37 -3.86 2.74 12.24
N CYS A 38 -4.59 1.79 11.65
CA CYS A 38 -5.33 2.02 10.42
C CYS A 38 -6.38 3.12 10.58
N GLU A 39 -7.16 3.07 11.67
CA GLU A 39 -8.16 4.10 12.01
C GLU A 39 -7.52 5.47 12.23
N GLU A 40 -6.38 5.53 12.94
CA GLU A 40 -5.64 6.79 13.13
C GLU A 40 -5.17 7.39 11.79
N MET A 41 -4.67 6.56 10.86
CA MET A 41 -4.29 7.04 9.52
C MET A 41 -5.47 7.64 8.77
N VAL A 42 -6.64 6.97 8.82
CA VAL A 42 -7.86 7.46 8.16
C VAL A 42 -8.36 8.75 8.79
N ASN A 43 -8.44 8.80 10.12
CA ASN A 43 -8.87 10.00 10.85
C ASN A 43 -7.95 11.19 10.58
N ARG A 44 -6.63 10.95 10.58
CA ARG A 44 -5.63 11.98 10.30
C ARG A 44 -5.72 12.45 8.84
N PHE A 45 -5.92 11.53 7.90
CA PHE A 45 -6.13 11.87 6.48
C PHE A 45 -7.33 12.81 6.34
N GLU A 46 -8.49 12.46 6.92
CA GLU A 46 -9.71 13.27 6.83
C GLU A 46 -9.62 14.62 7.56
N HIS A 47 -8.75 14.72 8.56
CA HIS A 47 -8.49 15.97 9.28
C HIS A 47 -7.62 16.94 8.47
N PHE A 48 -6.51 16.44 7.89
CA PHE A 48 -5.53 17.27 7.17
C PHE A 48 -5.87 17.39 5.68
N LYS A 49 -7.00 18.04 5.35
CA LYS A 49 -7.47 18.19 3.96
C LYS A 49 -6.56 19.06 3.09
N ASP A 50 -5.85 20.02 3.68
CA ASP A 50 -4.93 20.90 2.95
C ASP A 50 -3.68 20.17 2.43
N ASP A 51 -3.40 18.98 2.97
CA ASP A 51 -2.33 18.11 2.50
C ASP A 51 -2.75 17.22 1.31
N GLN A 52 -4.06 17.15 1.01
CA GLN A 52 -4.63 16.27 0.01
C GLN A 52 -4.59 16.91 -1.39
N TYR A 53 -4.45 16.07 -2.41
CA TYR A 53 -4.48 16.49 -3.81
C TYR A 53 -5.06 15.39 -4.70
N GLN A 54 -5.43 15.74 -5.93
CA GLN A 54 -5.95 14.77 -6.88
C GLN A 54 -4.88 13.73 -7.25
N GLY A 55 -5.29 12.46 -7.35
CA GLY A 55 -4.41 11.36 -7.72
C GLY A 55 -3.65 11.63 -9.02
N ARG A 56 -2.35 11.31 -8.99
CA ARG A 56 -1.40 11.57 -10.09
C ARG A 56 -0.82 10.28 -10.65
N VAL A 57 -0.47 10.31 -11.93
CA VAL A 57 0.09 9.16 -12.67
C VAL A 57 1.42 9.51 -13.34
N GLY A 58 2.22 8.47 -13.61
CA GLY A 58 3.46 8.59 -14.37
C GLY A 58 4.58 9.35 -13.65
N GLN A 59 5.72 9.47 -14.32
CA GLN A 59 6.94 10.09 -13.76
C GLN A 59 6.80 11.60 -13.56
N LEU A 60 5.98 12.26 -14.38
CA LEU A 60 5.74 13.71 -14.29
C LEU A 60 4.66 14.07 -13.26
N ALA A 61 4.11 13.08 -12.56
CA ALA A 61 3.02 13.25 -11.58
C ALA A 61 1.86 14.07 -12.16
N THR A 62 1.36 13.67 -13.33
CA THR A 62 0.27 14.36 -14.02
C THR A 62 -1.08 13.94 -13.49
N GLU A 63 -2.01 14.88 -13.42
CA GLU A 63 -3.42 14.62 -13.10
C GLU A 63 -4.12 14.14 -14.38
N ASP A 64 -4.44 12.85 -14.44
CA ASP A 64 -5.19 12.24 -15.54
C ASP A 64 -6.34 11.39 -15.00
N ASN A 65 -7.50 12.05 -14.89
CA ASN A 65 -8.73 11.45 -14.42
C ASN A 65 -9.32 10.40 -15.38
N SER A 66 -8.77 10.22 -16.58
CA SER A 66 -9.13 9.08 -17.42
C SER A 66 -8.45 7.80 -16.94
N ILE A 67 -7.30 7.89 -16.26
CA ILE A 67 -6.51 6.75 -15.79
C ILE A 67 -6.69 6.50 -14.29
N LYS A 68 -6.57 7.56 -13.47
CA LYS A 68 -6.62 7.47 -12.01
C LYS A 68 -7.54 8.54 -11.45
N ARG A 69 -8.49 8.11 -10.61
CA ARG A 69 -9.36 8.97 -9.81
C ARG A 69 -9.21 8.55 -8.37
N SER A 70 -8.70 9.45 -7.55
CA SER A 70 -8.57 9.29 -6.11
C SER A 70 -8.14 10.60 -5.49
N THR A 71 -8.22 10.67 -4.17
CA THR A 71 -7.58 11.71 -3.38
C THR A 71 -6.35 11.14 -2.71
N ASP A 72 -5.18 11.73 -2.96
CA ASP A 72 -3.88 11.25 -2.49
C ASP A 72 -3.25 12.26 -1.50
N LEU A 73 -2.36 11.77 -0.65
CA LEU A 73 -1.57 12.55 0.31
C LEU A 73 -0.21 11.87 0.52
N VAL A 74 0.89 12.63 0.34
CA VAL A 74 2.22 12.16 0.77
C VAL A 74 2.36 12.35 2.28
N VAL A 75 2.76 11.27 2.97
CA VAL A 75 2.97 11.18 4.43
C VAL A 75 4.42 11.58 4.76
N SER A 76 5.38 11.02 4.03
CA SER A 76 6.80 11.22 4.33
C SER A 76 7.26 12.67 4.17
N GLY A 77 8.16 13.09 5.06
CA GLY A 77 8.71 14.46 5.06
C GLY A 77 7.87 15.51 5.76
N LYS A 78 6.74 15.14 6.38
CA LYS A 78 5.86 16.05 7.14
C LYS A 78 5.93 15.74 8.64
N GLU A 79 6.16 16.75 9.47
CA GLU A 79 6.39 16.54 10.92
C GLU A 79 5.16 15.93 11.62
N HIS A 80 3.95 16.38 11.28
CA HIS A 80 2.69 15.85 11.85
C HIS A 80 2.34 14.42 11.36
N TRP A 81 3.10 13.89 10.41
CA TRP A 81 2.95 12.54 9.87
C TRP A 81 4.10 11.59 10.25
N LYS A 82 5.13 12.07 10.94
CA LYS A 82 6.35 11.31 11.30
C LYS A 82 6.09 10.01 12.07
N GLU A 83 5.07 10.02 12.91
CA GLU A 83 4.64 8.84 13.65
C GLU A 83 4.05 7.77 12.72
N ILE A 84 3.15 8.17 11.80
CA ILE A 84 2.55 7.28 10.80
C ILE A 84 3.61 6.69 9.87
N ASP A 85 4.55 7.53 9.41
CA ASP A 85 5.72 7.11 8.63
C ASP A 85 6.52 6.02 9.37
N SER A 86 6.77 6.23 10.66
CA SER A 86 7.47 5.26 11.51
C SER A 86 6.70 3.94 11.67
N PHE A 87 5.37 3.95 11.72
CA PHE A 87 4.56 2.73 11.79
C PHE A 87 4.62 1.93 10.48
N LEU A 88 4.48 2.61 9.34
CA LEU A 88 4.56 1.98 8.02
C LEU A 88 5.96 1.40 7.79
N PHE A 89 7.02 2.15 8.14
CA PHE A 89 8.41 1.68 8.09
C PHE A 89 8.63 0.41 8.91
N ARG A 90 8.14 0.36 10.15
CA ARG A 90 8.27 -0.84 10.99
C ARG A 90 7.48 -2.02 10.43
N SER A 91 6.25 -1.78 9.95
CA SER A 91 5.42 -2.82 9.32
C SER A 91 6.10 -3.42 8.09
N LEU A 92 6.63 -2.57 7.20
CA LEU A 92 7.37 -3.00 6.02
C LEU A 92 8.63 -3.79 6.40
N ALA A 93 9.41 -3.30 7.38
CA ALA A 93 10.63 -3.98 7.82
C ALA A 93 10.35 -5.39 8.36
N LEU A 94 9.23 -5.59 9.08
CA LEU A 94 8.80 -6.92 9.52
C LEU A 94 8.44 -7.82 8.33
N ALA A 95 7.67 -7.30 7.38
CA ALA A 95 7.25 -8.05 6.20
C ALA A 95 8.47 -8.47 5.34
N MET A 96 9.41 -7.56 5.12
CA MET A 96 10.64 -7.82 4.36
C MET A 96 11.51 -8.88 5.01
N ARG A 97 11.58 -8.95 6.35
CA ARG A 97 12.29 -10.03 7.05
C ARG A 97 11.67 -11.40 6.78
N GLU A 98 10.35 -11.50 6.73
CA GLU A 98 9.66 -12.75 6.42
C GLU A 98 9.83 -13.13 4.94
N VAL A 99 9.67 -12.18 4.02
CA VAL A 99 9.90 -12.39 2.59
C VAL A 99 11.34 -12.84 2.31
N ALA A 100 12.34 -12.27 2.98
CA ALA A 100 13.75 -12.61 2.83
C ALA A 100 14.11 -14.04 3.32
N LYS A 101 13.25 -14.68 4.13
CA LYS A 101 13.43 -16.11 4.49
C LYS A 101 13.19 -17.01 3.29
N THR A 102 12.20 -16.67 2.45
CA THR A 102 11.85 -17.43 1.25
C THR A 102 12.70 -17.03 0.05
N PHE A 103 12.97 -15.72 -0.11
CA PHE A 103 13.66 -15.17 -1.27
C PHE A 103 14.98 -14.51 -0.85
N PRO A 104 16.13 -15.20 -1.03
CA PRO A 104 17.45 -14.66 -0.68
C PRO A 104 17.77 -13.31 -1.33
N TYR A 105 17.15 -12.98 -2.46
CA TYR A 105 17.23 -11.67 -3.12
C TYR A 105 16.97 -10.51 -2.14
N PHE A 106 15.97 -10.64 -1.26
CA PHE A 106 15.58 -9.59 -0.32
C PHE A 106 16.44 -9.53 0.96
N LYS A 107 17.53 -10.29 1.06
CA LYS A 107 18.53 -10.17 2.14
C LYS A 107 19.50 -9.00 1.94
N GLY A 108 19.52 -8.41 0.73
CA GLY A 108 20.36 -7.26 0.40
C GLY A 108 19.90 -5.95 1.06
N GLY A 109 20.61 -4.87 0.75
CA GLY A 109 20.24 -3.52 1.19
C GLY A 109 19.06 -2.97 0.39
N PHE A 110 17.91 -2.84 1.03
CA PHE A 110 16.71 -2.22 0.47
C PHE A 110 16.20 -1.11 1.40
N LYS A 111 15.50 -0.14 0.81
CA LYS A 111 14.80 0.93 1.50
C LYS A 111 13.44 1.19 0.86
N ASP A 112 12.55 1.87 1.57
CA ASP A 112 11.32 2.40 0.99
C ASP A 112 11.56 3.73 0.24
N MET A 113 10.55 4.17 -0.52
CA MET A 113 10.55 5.47 -1.23
C MET A 113 9.70 6.53 -0.52
N GLY A 114 9.45 6.38 0.78
CA GLY A 114 8.44 7.12 1.50
C GLY A 114 7.03 6.58 1.27
N TYR A 115 6.07 7.15 2.00
CA TYR A 115 4.71 6.64 2.09
C TYR A 115 3.70 7.67 1.60
N ALA A 116 2.63 7.17 0.99
CA ALA A 116 1.45 7.95 0.65
C ALA A 116 0.19 7.24 1.16
N ILE A 117 -0.84 8.02 1.45
CA ILE A 117 -2.20 7.53 1.72
C ILE A 117 -3.09 7.97 0.56
N GLN A 118 -4.01 7.10 0.16
CA GLN A 118 -5.00 7.34 -0.88
C GLN A 118 -6.39 7.00 -0.35
N ARG A 119 -7.36 7.89 -0.62
CA ARG A 119 -8.80 7.62 -0.52
C ARG A 119 -9.39 7.41 -1.90
N THR A 120 -10.29 6.45 -2.02
CA THR A 120 -11.11 6.18 -3.20
C THR A 120 -12.58 6.18 -2.81
N GLU A 121 -13.36 7.01 -3.48
CA GLU A 121 -14.81 7.16 -3.32
C GLU A 121 -15.58 6.35 -4.38
N VAL A 122 -16.91 6.30 -4.24
CA VAL A 122 -17.77 5.60 -5.22
C VAL A 122 -17.60 6.22 -6.61
N GLY A 123 -17.37 5.37 -7.62
CA GLY A 123 -17.09 5.77 -9.00
C GLY A 123 -15.62 6.11 -9.29
N GLU A 124 -14.76 6.06 -8.27
CA GLU A 124 -13.31 6.27 -8.42
C GLU A 124 -12.55 4.96 -8.59
N TYR A 125 -11.37 5.03 -9.20
CA TYR A 125 -10.62 3.87 -9.68
C TYR A 125 -9.16 4.20 -10.00
N TYR A 126 -8.36 3.16 -10.25
CA TYR A 126 -7.09 3.30 -10.95
C TYR A 126 -7.01 2.20 -12.00
N HIS A 127 -7.04 2.55 -13.29
CA HIS A 127 -7.05 1.60 -14.40
C HIS A 127 -5.77 0.74 -14.46
N TRP A 128 -5.78 -0.24 -15.37
CA TRP A 128 -4.68 -1.17 -15.59
C TRP A 128 -3.35 -0.43 -15.80
N HIS A 129 -2.37 -0.78 -14.97
CA HIS A 129 -1.03 -0.21 -15.01
C HIS A 129 -0.02 -1.19 -14.42
N ILE A 130 1.25 -0.82 -14.55
CA ILE A 130 2.37 -1.43 -13.83
C ILE A 130 3.09 -0.34 -13.05
N ASP A 131 3.80 -0.74 -12.00
CA ASP A 131 4.55 0.19 -11.15
C ASP A 131 6.02 0.34 -11.53
N GLY A 132 6.50 -0.48 -12.46
CA GLY A 132 7.84 -0.41 -13.04
C GLY A 132 7.86 0.49 -14.28
N GLY A 133 9.05 0.96 -14.63
CA GLY A 133 9.23 1.84 -15.79
C GLY A 133 10.67 2.28 -15.97
N SER A 134 10.88 3.32 -16.77
CA SER A 134 12.19 3.95 -16.94
C SER A 134 12.55 4.85 -15.74
N HIS A 135 13.79 5.39 -15.72
CA HIS A 135 14.26 6.35 -14.72
C HIS A 135 14.03 5.84 -13.28
N ASP A 136 13.49 6.68 -12.38
CA ASP A 136 13.29 6.32 -10.98
C ASP A 136 12.40 5.08 -10.79
N PHE A 137 11.49 4.80 -11.73
CA PHE A 137 10.61 3.64 -11.63
C PHE A 137 11.38 2.34 -11.89
N SER A 138 12.55 2.40 -12.53
CA SER A 138 13.40 1.22 -12.76
C SER A 138 14.05 0.70 -11.48
N GLN A 139 14.06 1.51 -10.41
CA GLN A 139 14.63 1.13 -9.11
C GLN A 139 13.68 0.27 -8.28
N ARG A 140 12.38 0.28 -8.59
CA ARG A 140 11.34 -0.43 -7.81
C ARG A 140 11.50 -1.94 -7.95
N GLN A 141 11.57 -2.62 -6.81
CA GLN A 141 11.76 -4.07 -6.70
C GLN A 141 10.56 -4.78 -6.09
N LEU A 142 9.76 -4.07 -5.30
CA LEU A 142 8.53 -4.60 -4.69
C LEU A 142 7.55 -3.45 -4.44
N VAL A 143 6.26 -3.69 -4.66
CA VAL A 143 5.17 -2.80 -4.27
C VAL A 143 4.64 -3.25 -2.91
N ALA A 144 4.28 -2.30 -2.04
CA ALA A 144 3.62 -2.56 -0.78
C ALA A 144 2.34 -1.72 -0.66
N ILE A 145 1.21 -2.38 -0.44
CA ILE A 145 -0.10 -1.74 -0.24
C ILE A 145 -0.70 -2.23 1.08
N TRP A 146 -0.97 -1.33 2.01
CA TRP A 146 -1.77 -1.61 3.20
C TRP A 146 -3.20 -1.17 2.98
N TYR A 147 -4.16 -2.03 3.28
CA TYR A 147 -5.58 -1.67 3.33
C TYR A 147 -5.92 -1.13 4.72
N LEU A 148 -6.41 0.12 4.78
CA LEU A 148 -6.65 0.81 6.05
C LEU A 148 -8.09 0.64 6.56
N ASN A 149 -8.97 0.05 5.75
CA ASN A 149 -10.33 -0.29 6.14
C ASN A 149 -10.86 -1.46 5.32
N ASP A 150 -11.90 -2.11 5.83
CA ASP A 150 -12.64 -3.13 5.08
C ASP A 150 -13.47 -2.49 3.96
N VAL A 151 -13.43 -3.10 2.78
CA VAL A 151 -14.36 -2.81 1.69
C VAL A 151 -15.23 -4.05 1.46
N LYS A 152 -16.52 -3.94 1.80
CA LYS A 152 -17.46 -5.07 1.66
C LYS A 152 -17.76 -5.41 0.19
N GLY A 153 -17.56 -4.45 -0.72
CA GLY A 153 -17.89 -4.56 -2.14
C GLY A 153 -19.37 -4.27 -2.42
N PRO A 154 -19.76 -4.28 -3.71
CA PRO A 154 -18.93 -4.61 -4.87
C PRO A 154 -17.87 -3.54 -5.19
N GLY A 155 -16.78 -3.96 -5.83
CA GLY A 155 -15.70 -3.07 -6.26
C GLY A 155 -14.66 -2.77 -5.17
N GLY A 156 -13.64 -1.98 -5.54
CA GLY A 156 -12.55 -1.60 -4.65
C GLY A 156 -11.44 -2.65 -4.51
N GLU A 157 -11.53 -3.81 -5.15
CA GLU A 157 -10.45 -4.81 -5.13
C GLU A 157 -9.17 -4.29 -5.81
N THR A 158 -8.02 -4.83 -5.41
CA THR A 158 -6.81 -4.76 -6.25
C THR A 158 -6.82 -5.99 -7.16
N GLU A 159 -6.96 -5.80 -8.46
CA GLU A 159 -7.10 -6.88 -9.44
C GLU A 159 -5.83 -7.02 -10.30
N PHE A 160 -5.41 -8.26 -10.54
CA PHE A 160 -4.24 -8.61 -11.33
C PHE A 160 -4.64 -9.40 -12.58
N SER A 161 -4.31 -8.89 -13.77
CA SER A 161 -4.81 -9.41 -15.04
C SER A 161 -4.23 -10.78 -15.37
N PHE A 162 -2.90 -10.94 -15.25
CA PHE A 162 -2.21 -12.17 -15.63
C PHE A 162 -2.41 -13.33 -14.64
N GLN A 163 -2.53 -13.03 -13.34
CA GLN A 163 -2.72 -14.05 -12.30
C GLN A 163 -4.19 -14.48 -12.17
N ASN A 164 -5.11 -13.68 -12.72
CA ASN A 164 -6.56 -13.80 -12.54
C ASN A 164 -6.93 -13.87 -11.05
N VAL A 165 -6.51 -12.86 -10.30
CA VAL A 165 -6.67 -12.74 -8.85
C VAL A 165 -7.24 -11.35 -8.52
N LYS A 166 -8.17 -11.31 -7.57
CA LYS A 166 -8.72 -10.09 -6.97
C LYS A 166 -8.48 -10.12 -5.47
N ILE A 167 -7.80 -9.09 -4.97
CA ILE A 167 -7.53 -8.93 -3.54
C ILE A 167 -8.59 -8.01 -2.95
N LYS A 168 -9.39 -8.57 -2.04
CA LYS A 168 -10.35 -7.80 -1.26
C LYS A 168 -9.61 -6.93 -0.22
N PRO A 169 -9.94 -5.64 -0.10
CA PRO A 169 -9.45 -4.79 0.98
C PRO A 169 -10.02 -5.26 2.32
N GLU A 170 -9.12 -5.69 3.20
CA GLU A 170 -9.43 -6.07 4.58
C GLU A 170 -8.51 -5.28 5.49
N GLN A 171 -9.06 -4.64 6.52
CA GLN A 171 -8.31 -3.71 7.37
C GLN A 171 -7.06 -4.37 7.96
N GLY A 172 -5.93 -3.67 7.88
CA GLY A 172 -4.65 -4.12 8.41
C GLY A 172 -3.89 -5.10 7.50
N LYS A 173 -4.51 -5.56 6.40
CA LYS A 173 -3.83 -6.43 5.43
C LYS A 173 -2.78 -5.65 4.65
N LEU A 174 -1.58 -6.22 4.55
CA LEU A 174 -0.52 -5.82 3.63
C LEU A 174 -0.52 -6.75 2.42
N LEU A 175 -0.48 -6.17 1.23
CA LEU A 175 -0.27 -6.81 -0.06
C LEU A 175 1.12 -6.46 -0.60
N LEU A 176 1.87 -7.46 -1.06
CA LEU A 176 3.21 -7.34 -1.64
C LEU A 176 3.25 -8.02 -3.01
N PHE A 177 3.79 -7.34 -4.01
CA PHE A 177 3.95 -7.93 -5.35
C PHE A 177 5.05 -7.22 -6.16
N PRO A 178 5.67 -7.89 -7.14
CA PRO A 178 6.64 -7.26 -8.04
C PRO A 178 6.02 -6.13 -8.88
N PRO A 179 6.73 -5.02 -9.13
CA PRO A 179 6.20 -3.89 -9.91
C PRO A 179 6.27 -4.10 -11.43
N PHE A 180 6.66 -5.28 -11.90
CA PHE A 180 7.07 -5.51 -13.28
C PHE A 180 5.89 -5.77 -14.21
N TRP A 181 6.17 -5.87 -15.52
CA TRP A 181 5.19 -6.18 -16.57
C TRP A 181 4.40 -7.47 -16.33
N THR A 182 4.89 -8.36 -15.47
CA THR A 182 4.22 -9.60 -15.06
C THR A 182 3.07 -9.38 -14.07
N HIS A 183 2.93 -8.19 -13.50
CA HIS A 183 1.98 -7.86 -12.43
C HIS A 183 1.20 -6.60 -12.79
N GLU A 184 0.71 -6.53 -14.03
CA GLU A 184 -0.28 -5.53 -14.41
C GLU A 184 -1.51 -5.66 -13.51
N HIS A 185 -1.88 -4.54 -12.90
CA HIS A 185 -2.91 -4.49 -11.88
C HIS A 185 -3.72 -3.20 -11.96
N ARG A 186 -4.85 -3.19 -11.25
CA ARG A 186 -5.74 -2.04 -11.16
C ARG A 186 -6.41 -1.94 -9.79
N GLY A 187 -6.84 -0.74 -9.44
CA GLY A 187 -7.87 -0.52 -8.43
C GLY A 187 -9.25 -0.58 -9.09
N VAL A 188 -10.00 -1.65 -8.84
CA VAL A 188 -11.36 -1.82 -9.36
C VAL A 188 -12.24 -0.67 -8.89
N GLU A 189 -13.05 -0.13 -9.79
CA GLU A 189 -13.97 0.97 -9.48
C GLU A 189 -14.80 0.64 -8.23
N LEU A 190 -14.76 1.55 -7.26
CA LEU A 190 -15.49 1.36 -6.02
C LEU A 190 -16.98 1.62 -6.25
N GLN A 191 -17.84 0.69 -5.88
CA GLN A 191 -19.29 0.85 -6.06
C GLN A 191 -20.02 1.15 -4.75
N GLN A 192 -19.39 0.89 -3.60
CA GLN A 192 -19.98 1.15 -2.29
C GLN A 192 -18.93 1.50 -1.24
N GLY A 193 -19.25 2.49 -0.40
CA GLY A 193 -18.45 2.86 0.77
C GLY A 193 -17.26 3.74 0.42
N LEU A 194 -16.19 3.59 1.18
CA LEU A 194 -14.91 4.29 1.00
C LEU A 194 -13.79 3.25 1.07
N LYS A 195 -12.71 3.49 0.34
CA LYS A 195 -11.49 2.70 0.40
C LYS A 195 -10.32 3.60 0.75
N TYR A 196 -9.53 3.18 1.73
CA TYR A 196 -8.28 3.83 2.10
C TYR A 196 -7.14 2.83 1.99
N ILE A 197 -6.05 3.27 1.38
CA ILE A 197 -4.81 2.51 1.32
C ILE A 197 -3.63 3.37 1.73
N ALA A 198 -2.61 2.76 2.32
CA ALA A 198 -1.25 3.32 2.35
C ALA A 198 -0.38 2.56 1.34
N THR A 199 0.55 3.24 0.70
CA THR A 199 1.40 2.65 -0.34
C THR A 199 2.85 3.09 -0.23
N THR A 200 3.77 2.19 -0.58
CA THR A 200 5.17 2.52 -0.87
C THR A 200 5.75 1.54 -1.89
N TRP A 201 6.97 1.83 -2.33
CA TRP A 201 7.79 0.93 -3.14
C TRP A 201 9.12 0.66 -2.44
N VAL A 202 9.59 -0.58 -2.56
CA VAL A 202 10.90 -1.01 -2.10
C VAL A 202 11.91 -0.84 -3.25
N VAL A 203 13.02 -0.17 -2.97
CA VAL A 203 14.13 0.08 -3.90
C VAL A 203 15.46 -0.32 -3.27
N PHE A 204 16.53 -0.34 -4.06
CA PHE A 204 17.89 -0.53 -3.52
C PHE A 204 18.28 0.62 -2.58
N ALA A 205 18.99 0.27 -1.50
CA ALA A 205 19.47 1.23 -0.49
C ALA A 205 20.61 2.11 -0.99
#